data_AF-A0A925CNN9-F1
#
_entry.id   AF-A0A925CNN9-F1
#
_cell.length_a   1.000
_cell.length_b   1.000
_cell.length_c   1.000
_cell.angle_alpha   90.00
_cell.angle_beta   90.00
_cell.angle_gamma   90.00
#
_symmetry.space_group_name_H-M   'P 1'
#
loop_
_entity.id
_entity.type
_entity.pdbx_description
1 polymer ?
#
loop_
_entity_poly.entity_id
_entity_poly.type
_entity_poly.pdbx_seq_one_letter_code
_entity_poly.pdbx_strand_id
1 'polypeptide(L)'
;MHAAIDFGISNTDAVARSDGAIRYWTRQTHGAPDHAAVRDILAAGGVDLDRLPRIAVTGGQHTVLPSRLNGCAVVGVPEVSAIGRGGQALATNGDDDPSTPTLVVSAGSGTAVVSARGDRYAHITGTGVGGGTLLGLGRLLLGTTDA
;
A
#
# COMPACT_ATOMS: atom_id res chain seq x y z
N MET A 1 -7.29 -15.91 7.73
CA MET A 1 -7.57 -14.50 7.38
C MET A 1 -6.26 -13.76 7.36
N HIS A 2 -6.03 -12.92 6.33
CA HIS A 2 -4.82 -12.10 6.20
C HIS A 2 -5.23 -10.67 5.88
N ALA A 3 -4.49 -9.69 6.37
CA ALA A 3 -4.70 -8.28 6.04
C ALA A 3 -3.36 -7.56 5.86
N ALA A 4 -3.36 -6.53 5.02
CA ALA A 4 -2.25 -5.62 4.84
C ALA A 4 -2.74 -4.18 4.70
N ILE A 5 -1.93 -3.22 5.13
CA ILE A 5 -2.20 -1.79 5.01
C ILE A 5 -0.97 -1.09 4.42
N ASP A 6 -1.18 -0.27 3.39
CA ASP A 6 -0.21 0.67 2.85
C ASP A 6 -0.53 2.08 3.37
N PHE A 7 0.35 2.62 4.21
CA PHE A 7 0.22 3.96 4.78
C PHE A 7 0.88 5.00 3.86
N GLY A 8 0.22 5.29 2.75
CA GLY A 8 0.62 6.34 1.81
C GLY A 8 0.44 7.75 2.37
N ILE A 9 1.01 8.75 1.69
CA ILE A 9 0.96 10.16 2.13
C ILE A 9 -0.45 10.74 1.98
N SER A 10 -1.06 10.56 0.81
CA SER A 10 -2.40 11.09 0.52
C SER A 10 -3.51 10.10 0.90
N ASN A 11 -3.32 8.83 0.59
CA ASN A 11 -4.28 7.76 0.82
C ASN A 11 -3.66 6.62 1.61
N THR A 12 -4.48 5.96 2.42
CA THR A 12 -4.17 4.72 3.10
C THR A 12 -5.01 3.62 2.46
N ASP A 13 -4.33 2.66 1.85
CA ASP A 13 -4.96 1.54 1.16
C ASP A 13 -4.88 0.29 2.03
N ALA A 14 -5.96 -0.47 2.07
CA ALA A 14 -6.01 -1.69 2.84
C ALA A 14 -6.62 -2.83 2.04
N VAL A 15 -6.09 -4.02 2.29
CA VAL A 15 -6.51 -5.26 1.64
C VAL A 15 -6.67 -6.36 2.68
N ALA A 16 -7.70 -7.18 2.53
CA ALA A 16 -7.88 -8.37 3.35
C ALA A 16 -8.36 -9.55 2.52
N ARG A 17 -7.86 -10.73 2.88
CA ARG A 17 -8.32 -12.02 2.35
C ARG A 17 -9.01 -12.83 3.45
N SER A 18 -10.28 -13.14 3.24
CA SER A 18 -11.08 -14.03 4.08
C SER A 18 -11.87 -14.97 3.18
N ASP A 19 -11.86 -16.27 3.52
CA ASP A 19 -12.69 -17.28 2.84
C ASP A 19 -12.49 -17.31 1.31
N GLY A 20 -11.23 -17.13 0.88
CA GLY A 20 -10.85 -17.10 -0.53
C GLY A 20 -11.06 -15.74 -1.21
N ALA A 21 -12.00 -14.92 -0.74
CA ALA A 21 -12.32 -13.61 -1.29
C ALA A 21 -11.32 -12.53 -0.84
N ILE A 22 -10.94 -11.65 -1.77
CA ILE A 22 -10.10 -10.48 -1.49
C ILE A 22 -10.99 -9.24 -1.48
N ARG A 23 -10.82 -8.40 -0.47
CA ARG A 23 -11.48 -7.10 -0.32
C ARG A 23 -10.42 -6.01 -0.29
N TYR A 24 -10.69 -4.90 -0.97
CA TYR A 24 -9.84 -3.72 -1.02
C TYR A 24 -10.66 -2.51 -0.63
N TRP A 25 -10.08 -1.60 0.15
CA TRP A 25 -10.69 -0.32 0.46
C TRP A 25 -9.60 0.72 0.66
N THR A 26 -9.95 1.98 0.40
CA THR A 26 -9.05 3.12 0.57
C THR A 26 -9.71 4.17 1.44
N ARG A 27 -8.90 4.98 2.09
CA ARG A 27 -9.36 6.18 2.79
C ARG A 27 -8.28 7.26 2.74
N GLN A 28 -8.68 8.50 3.00
CA GLN A 28 -7.71 9.58 3.14
C GLN A 28 -6.78 9.31 4.33
N THR A 29 -5.49 9.58 4.14
CA THR A 29 -4.51 9.47 5.22
C THR A 29 -4.69 10.62 6.21
N HIS A 30 -4.66 10.30 7.50
CA HIS A 30 -4.77 11.26 8.60
C HIS A 30 -3.60 11.10 9.56
N GLY A 31 -2.53 11.86 9.33
CA GLY A 31 -1.34 11.86 10.18
C GLY A 31 -0.65 10.49 10.25
N ALA A 32 0.26 10.38 11.22
CA ALA A 32 0.98 9.15 11.51
C ALA A 32 0.02 8.07 12.07
N PRO A 33 0.13 6.81 11.62
CA PRO A 33 -0.76 5.75 12.09
C PRO A 33 -0.48 5.38 13.54
N ASP A 34 -1.55 5.13 14.29
CA ASP A 34 -1.50 4.57 15.64
C ASP A 34 -2.38 3.32 15.75
N HIS A 35 -2.49 2.77 16.96
CA HIS A 35 -3.29 1.58 17.20
C HIS A 35 -4.78 1.78 16.88
N ALA A 36 -5.35 2.94 17.19
CA ALA A 36 -6.75 3.24 16.93
C ALA A 36 -6.99 3.36 15.41
N ALA A 37 -6.12 4.07 14.71
CA ALA A 37 -6.16 4.22 13.26
C ALA A 37 -6.12 2.84 12.57
N VAL A 38 -5.22 1.94 12.97
CA VAL A 38 -5.15 0.57 12.41
C VAL A 38 -6.45 -0.20 12.63
N ARG A 39 -7.00 -0.14 13.85
CA ARG A 39 -8.27 -0.79 14.18
C ARG A 39 -9.41 -0.26 13.31
N ASP A 40 -9.51 1.06 13.17
CA ASP A 40 -10.55 1.71 12.39
C ASP A 40 -10.43 1.41 10.87
N ILE A 41 -9.20 1.34 10.34
CA ILE A 41 -8.95 0.94 8.95
C ILE A 41 -9.48 -0.47 8.72
N LEU A 42 -9.10 -1.41 9.58
CA LEU A 42 -9.52 -2.80 9.44
C LEU A 42 -11.03 -2.96 9.61
N ALA A 43 -11.63 -2.27 10.58
CA ALA A 43 -13.06 -2.31 10.85
C ALA A 43 -13.89 -1.82 9.65
N ALA A 44 -13.43 -0.80 8.92
CA ALA A 44 -14.08 -0.32 7.69
C ALA A 44 -14.15 -1.40 6.60
N GLY A 45 -13.17 -2.32 6.56
CA GLY A 45 -13.17 -3.50 5.68
C GLY A 45 -13.90 -4.72 6.27
N GLY A 46 -14.50 -4.60 7.46
CA GLY A 46 -15.12 -5.72 8.18
C GLY A 46 -14.10 -6.74 8.72
N VAL A 47 -12.91 -6.27 9.08
CA VAL A 47 -11.83 -7.08 9.67
C VAL A 47 -11.63 -6.66 11.13
N ASP A 48 -11.70 -7.63 12.03
CA ASP A 48 -11.39 -7.42 13.43
C ASP A 48 -9.88 -7.64 13.67
N LEU A 49 -9.20 -6.60 14.15
CA LEU A 49 -7.77 -6.63 14.47
C LEU A 49 -7.43 -7.75 15.47
N ASP A 50 -8.31 -8.00 16.44
CA ASP A 50 -8.05 -8.96 17.50
C ASP A 50 -8.17 -10.42 17.02
N ARG A 51 -8.71 -10.63 15.81
CA ARG A 51 -8.76 -11.93 15.13
C ARG A 51 -7.56 -12.19 14.21
N LEU A 52 -6.67 -11.21 14.02
CA LEU A 52 -5.49 -11.34 13.18
C LEU A 52 -4.28 -11.80 14.01
N PRO A 53 -3.61 -12.90 13.62
CA PRO A 53 -2.33 -13.26 14.25
C PRO A 53 -1.20 -12.30 13.83
N ARG A 54 -1.32 -11.70 12.65
CA ARG A 54 -0.39 -10.70 12.10
C ARG A 54 -1.05 -9.83 11.05
N ILE A 55 -0.50 -8.63 10.87
CA ILE A 55 -0.82 -7.67 9.82
C ILE A 55 0.47 -7.25 9.11
N ALA A 56 0.45 -7.22 7.78
CA ALA A 56 1.55 -6.65 7.01
C ALA A 56 1.32 -5.15 6.84
N VAL A 57 2.36 -4.34 7.03
CA VAL A 57 2.26 -2.88 6.85
C VAL A 57 3.38 -2.39 5.94
N THR A 58 3.08 -1.40 5.12
CA THR A 58 4.06 -0.75 4.23
C THR A 58 3.74 0.74 4.09
N GLY A 59 4.44 1.43 3.18
CA GLY A 59 4.34 2.88 2.97
C GLY A 59 5.17 3.69 3.96
N GLY A 60 5.56 4.90 3.59
CA GLY A 60 6.53 5.71 4.36
C GLY A 60 6.16 5.99 5.82
N GLN A 61 4.91 5.82 6.24
CA GLN A 61 4.42 6.17 7.58
C GLN A 61 4.32 4.99 8.56
N HIS A 62 4.55 3.74 8.15
CA HIS A 62 4.30 2.59 9.03
C HIS A 62 5.32 2.40 10.16
N THR A 63 6.50 3.03 10.08
CA THR A 63 7.64 2.79 10.99
C THR A 63 7.40 3.28 12.43
N VAL A 64 6.36 4.09 12.64
CA VAL A 64 5.94 4.58 13.97
C VAL A 64 5.13 3.54 14.75
N LEU A 65 4.62 2.50 14.08
CA LEU A 65 3.81 1.47 14.73
C LEU A 65 4.69 0.56 15.60
N PRO A 66 4.18 0.13 16.77
CA PRO A 66 4.86 -0.88 17.57
C PRO A 66 4.91 -2.23 16.82
N SER A 67 5.82 -3.10 17.23
CA SER A 67 5.95 -4.46 16.67
C SER A 67 4.72 -5.35 16.90
N ARG A 68 3.81 -4.95 17.79
CA ARG A 68 2.55 -5.63 18.10
C ARG A 68 1.44 -4.64 18.42
N LEU A 69 0.23 -4.97 17.99
CA LEU A 69 -1.02 -4.30 18.36
C LEU A 69 -1.92 -5.36 19.01
N ASN A 70 -2.04 -5.32 20.33
CA ASN A 70 -2.60 -6.41 21.13
C ASN A 70 -1.91 -7.76 20.83
N GLY A 71 -2.68 -8.79 20.46
CA GLY A 71 -2.17 -10.10 20.06
C GLY A 71 -1.61 -10.15 18.63
N CYS A 72 -1.89 -9.13 17.79
CA CYS A 72 -1.53 -9.11 16.38
C CYS A 72 -0.09 -8.62 16.19
N ALA A 73 0.74 -9.42 15.51
CA ALA A 73 2.09 -9.01 15.14
C ALA A 73 2.07 -8.03 13.94
N VAL A 74 2.79 -6.91 14.06
CA VAL A 74 2.96 -5.94 12.97
C VAL A 74 4.22 -6.29 12.19
N VAL A 75 4.07 -6.56 10.90
CA VAL A 75 5.16 -6.96 10.01
C VAL A 75 5.38 -5.87 8.97
N GLY A 76 6.45 -5.08 9.14
CA GLY A 76 6.88 -4.10 8.16
C GLY A 76 7.39 -4.77 6.88
N VAL A 77 6.90 -4.31 5.73
CA VAL A 77 7.34 -4.74 4.41
C VAL A 77 7.96 -3.53 3.70
N PRO A 78 9.20 -3.63 3.19
CA PRO A 78 9.81 -2.53 2.45
C PRO A 78 8.93 -2.11 1.25
N GLU A 79 8.73 -0.81 1.09
CA GLU A 79 7.80 -0.25 0.09
C GLU A 79 8.15 -0.67 -1.34
N VAL A 80 9.44 -0.66 -1.70
CA VAL A 80 9.92 -1.13 -3.01
C VAL A 80 9.53 -2.60 -3.25
N SER A 81 9.66 -3.45 -2.23
CA SER A 81 9.28 -4.86 -2.33
C SER A 81 7.77 -5.03 -2.41
N ALA A 82 7.00 -4.23 -1.67
CA ALA A 82 5.54 -4.26 -1.70
C ALA A 82 4.99 -3.85 -3.08
N ILE A 83 5.47 -2.73 -3.63
CA ILE A 83 5.12 -2.25 -4.97
C ILE A 83 5.49 -3.30 -6.02
N GLY A 84 6.74 -3.75 -6.03
CA GLY A 84 7.23 -4.71 -7.03
C GLY A 84 6.47 -6.03 -6.99
N ARG A 85 6.30 -6.62 -5.79
CA ARG A 85 5.60 -7.89 -5.62
C ARG A 85 4.12 -7.79 -5.96
N GLY A 86 3.45 -6.75 -5.48
CA GLY A 86 2.03 -6.51 -5.73
C GLY A 86 1.76 -6.27 -7.22
N GLY A 87 2.53 -5.36 -7.83
CA GLY A 87 2.42 -5.06 -9.25
C GLY A 87 2.71 -6.26 -10.14
N GLN A 88 3.76 -7.04 -9.85
CA GLN A 88 4.05 -8.28 -10.57
C GLN A 88 2.88 -9.26 -10.45
N ALA A 89 2.37 -9.50 -9.25
CA ALA A 89 1.26 -10.43 -9.03
C ALA A 89 -0.05 -10.00 -9.73
N LEU A 90 -0.27 -8.70 -9.94
CA LEU A 90 -1.42 -8.18 -10.68
C LEU A 90 -1.22 -8.25 -12.20
N ALA A 91 0.02 -8.20 -12.68
CA ALA A 91 0.35 -8.22 -14.10
C ALA A 91 0.49 -9.65 -14.68
N THR A 92 0.84 -10.63 -13.85
CA THR A 92 1.06 -12.01 -14.26
C THR A 92 -0.16 -12.91 -14.03
N ASN A 93 -0.44 -13.78 -14.98
CA ASN A 93 -1.35 -14.92 -14.84
C ASN A 93 -0.62 -16.13 -14.25
N GLY A 94 -1.37 -17.16 -13.84
CA GLY A 94 -0.82 -18.33 -13.13
C GLY A 94 0.23 -19.15 -13.91
N ASP A 95 0.26 -19.03 -15.23
CA ASP A 95 1.18 -19.76 -16.12
C ASP A 95 2.38 -18.92 -16.58
N ASP A 96 2.42 -17.63 -16.25
CA ASP A 96 3.52 -16.75 -16.68
C ASP A 96 4.81 -17.06 -15.91
N ASP A 97 5.96 -17.01 -16.59
CA ASP A 97 7.25 -17.18 -15.92
C ASP A 97 7.48 -15.99 -14.97
N PRO A 98 7.53 -16.20 -13.64
CA PRO A 98 7.76 -15.12 -12.69
C PRO A 98 9.12 -14.45 -12.87
N SER A 99 10.07 -15.09 -13.58
CA SER A 99 11.38 -14.53 -13.92
C SER A 99 11.35 -13.54 -15.09
N THR A 100 10.19 -13.36 -15.72
CA THR A 100 9.96 -12.35 -16.76
C THR A 100 10.05 -10.96 -16.13
N PRO A 101 11.00 -10.10 -16.56
CA PRO A 101 11.15 -8.77 -15.99
C PRO A 101 9.89 -7.93 -16.20
N THR A 102 9.30 -7.45 -15.11
CA THR A 102 8.13 -6.58 -15.10
C THR A 102 8.53 -5.21 -14.55
N LEU A 103 8.15 -4.14 -15.26
CA LEU A 103 8.32 -2.78 -14.76
C LEU A 103 7.01 -2.33 -14.10
N VAL A 104 7.04 -2.13 -12.79
CA VAL A 104 5.90 -1.63 -12.01
C VAL A 104 6.06 -0.12 -11.84
N VAL A 105 5.11 0.64 -12.37
CA VAL A 105 5.05 2.11 -12.20
C VAL A 105 3.96 2.44 -11.19
N SER A 106 4.36 2.80 -9.97
CA SER A 106 3.45 3.24 -8.91
C SER A 106 3.26 4.75 -9.00
N ALA A 107 2.14 5.18 -9.58
CA ALA A 107 1.77 6.58 -9.79
C ALA A 107 0.90 7.11 -8.63
N GLY A 108 1.52 7.33 -7.47
CA GLY A 108 0.88 7.89 -6.27
C GLY A 108 1.03 9.41 -6.17
N SER A 109 1.27 9.93 -4.96
CA SER A 109 1.55 11.36 -4.74
C SER A 109 2.75 11.84 -5.57
N GLY A 110 3.81 11.03 -5.62
CA GLY A 110 4.85 11.04 -6.66
C GLY A 110 4.81 9.73 -7.46
N THR A 111 5.78 9.52 -8.35
CA THR A 111 5.85 8.30 -9.15
C THR A 111 7.12 7.50 -8.86
N ALA A 112 6.97 6.23 -8.49
CA ALA A 112 8.08 5.30 -8.29
C ALA A 112 8.07 4.23 -9.40
N VAL A 113 9.26 3.88 -9.90
CA VAL A 113 9.43 2.84 -10.93
C VAL A 113 10.28 1.71 -10.35
N VAL A 114 9.68 0.53 -10.25
CA VAL A 114 10.29 -0.66 -9.64
C VAL A 114 10.42 -1.75 -10.69
N SER A 115 11.61 -2.31 -10.82
CA SER A 115 11.83 -3.56 -11.56
C SER A 115 11.49 -4.73 -10.66
N ALA A 116 10.64 -5.63 -11.17
CA ALA A 116 10.22 -6.85 -10.50
C ALA A 116 10.61 -8.06 -11.36
N ARG A 117 11.34 -9.00 -10.77
CA ARG A 117 11.79 -10.21 -11.45
C ARG A 117 11.91 -11.37 -10.46
N GLY A 118 10.95 -12.28 -10.50
CA GLY A 118 10.85 -13.39 -9.56
C GLY A 118 10.58 -12.88 -8.16
N ASP A 119 11.56 -13.05 -7.29
CA ASP A 119 11.60 -12.58 -5.90
C ASP A 119 12.50 -11.35 -5.70
N ARG A 120 13.05 -10.79 -6.78
CA ARG A 120 13.92 -9.61 -6.75
C ARG A 120 13.14 -8.35 -7.16
N TYR A 121 13.21 -7.34 -6.30
CA TYR A 121 12.57 -6.05 -6.50
C TYR A 121 13.60 -4.94 -6.31
N ALA A 122 13.72 -4.05 -7.29
CA ALA A 122 14.69 -2.96 -7.25
C ALA A 122 14.05 -1.65 -7.71
N HIS A 123 14.22 -0.59 -6.92
CA HIS A 123 13.87 0.76 -7.35
C HIS A 123 14.85 1.18 -8.47
N ILE A 124 14.30 1.48 -9.64
CA ILE A 124 15.11 1.87 -10.80
C ILE A 124 15.21 3.39 -10.87
N THR A 125 14.08 4.06 -10.76
CA THR A 125 13.98 5.52 -10.83
C THR A 125 12.63 5.97 -10.27
N GLY A 126 12.46 7.27 -10.12
CA GLY A 126 11.21 7.88 -9.73
C GLY A 126 11.22 9.37 -10.03
N THR A 127 10.07 9.99 -9.85
CA THR A 127 9.91 11.44 -9.96
C THR A 127 8.97 11.93 -8.87
N GLY A 128 9.21 13.16 -8.39
CA GLY A 128 8.26 13.85 -7.51
C GLY A 128 6.97 14.25 -8.23
N VAL A 129 6.89 14.06 -9.56
CA VAL A 129 5.70 14.33 -10.35
C VAL A 129 4.73 13.15 -10.27
N GLY A 130 3.54 13.40 -9.75
CA GLY A 130 2.48 12.40 -9.63
C GLY A 130 1.12 13.05 -9.37
N GLY A 131 0.21 12.31 -8.75
CA GLY A 131 -1.12 12.81 -8.37
C GLY A 131 -1.05 14.01 -7.42
N GLY A 132 -0.06 14.06 -6.53
CA GLY A 132 0.14 15.20 -5.63
C GLY A 132 0.47 16.49 -6.39
N THR A 133 1.26 16.39 -7.47
CA THR A 133 1.55 17.52 -8.36
C THR A 133 0.31 17.99 -9.10
N LEU A 134 -0.48 17.06 -9.65
CA LEU A 134 -1.71 17.39 -10.37
C LEU A 134 -2.72 18.10 -9.46
N LEU A 135 -2.98 17.56 -8.27
CA LEU A 135 -3.91 18.15 -7.31
C LEU A 135 -3.39 19.50 -6.78
N GLY A 136 -2.08 19.60 -6.50
CA GLY A 136 -1.46 20.85 -6.05
C GLY A 136 -1.57 21.96 -7.10
N LEU A 137 -1.26 21.66 -8.36
CA LEU A 137 -1.39 22.62 -9.46
C LEU A 137 -2.85 22.97 -9.75
N GLY A 138 -3.76 21.99 -9.76
CA GLY A 138 -5.20 22.24 -9.90
C GLY A 138 -5.69 23.24 -8.85
N ARG A 139 -5.29 23.07 -7.59
CA ARG A 139 -5.65 24.00 -6.52
C ARG A 139 -5.10 25.40 -6.73
N LEU A 140 -3.84 25.53 -7.16
CA LEU A 140 -3.17 26.82 -7.31
C LEU A 140 -3.63 27.58 -8.55
N LEU A 141 -3.90 26.88 -9.65
CA LEU A 141 -4.24 27.49 -10.94
C LEU A 141 -5.74 27.63 -11.15
N LEU A 142 -6.54 26.67 -10.68
CA LEU A 142 -7.98 26.57 -10.93
C LEU A 142 -8.83 26.71 -9.66
N GLY A 143 -8.21 26.72 -8.48
CA GLY A 143 -8.93 26.82 -7.21
C GLY A 143 -9.67 25.54 -6.79
N THR A 144 -9.41 24.39 -7.43
CA THR A 144 -10.06 23.11 -7.12
C THR A 144 -9.09 21.93 -7.11
N THR A 145 -9.43 20.88 -6.35
CA THR A 145 -8.77 19.57 -6.38
C THR A 145 -9.70 18.47 -6.89
N ASP A 146 -10.84 18.85 -7.46
CA ASP A 146 -11.77 17.91 -8.08
C ASP A 146 -11.16 17.38 -9.38
N ALA A 147 -11.26 16.06 -9.57
CA ALA A 147 -10.83 15.37 -10.78
C ALA A 147 -11.97 15.27 -11.79
#